data_AF-A0A5C7EFV0-F1
#
_entry.id   AF-A0A5C7EFV0-F1
#
_cell.length_a   1.000
_cell.length_b   1.000
_cell.length_c   1.000
_cell.angle_alpha   90.00
_cell.angle_beta   90.00
_cell.angle_gamma   90.00
#
_symmetry.space_group_name_H-M   'P 1'
#
loop_
_entity.id
_entity.type
_entity.pdbx_description
1 polymer ?
#
loop_
_entity_poly.entity_id
_entity_poly.type
_entity_poly.pdbx_seq_one_letter_code
_entity_poly.pdbx_strand_id
1 'polypeptide(L)'
;MPKLVNPHGGSDLKPLLLTGEAREEELKRAQSLPKVRLSSREKGDLIMLGIGGFTPLDGFMTRADWEGVCDGYKTASGLFWPIPITLSTDEVTAQSIRPGSEVALVDGETAAIMATMKVTEKYTIDKAHECMMVYKTTDVEHPGVKMVMEQGPVNLAGPVKVLSEGDFPTRYPGIYMTPAQTRAIFEEKGWATVAAFQTRNPMHRSHEYLAKIAIEVCDGVLIHSLLGNLKPGDIPAEVRARAIGVLIDNYFVKNTVVQAGYPLDMRYAGPREALLHAVFRQNYGCSHLIVGRDHAGVGSYYGPFDAHHIFDEIPRDALEIKPLKIDWTFWCYRCGGMASARTCPHEDKDRLLLSGTKLRKALSEGLEIPNEFSRPEVLAVLREYYASLKDEERVEVKLSGHSAR
;
A
#
# COMPACT_ATOMS: atom_id res chain seq x y z
N MET A 1 8.92 -16.76 -24.10
CA MET A 1 9.08 -16.12 -22.79
C MET A 1 7.70 -15.96 -22.17
N PRO A 2 7.51 -16.27 -20.87
CA PRO A 2 6.25 -16.02 -20.19
C PRO A 2 5.93 -14.51 -20.26
N LYS A 3 4.67 -14.15 -20.54
CA LYS A 3 4.24 -12.76 -20.64
C LYS A 3 3.52 -12.37 -19.35
N LEU A 4 4.12 -11.45 -18.59
CA LEU A 4 3.48 -10.85 -17.41
C LEU A 4 2.23 -10.07 -17.80
N VAL A 5 1.37 -9.81 -16.81
CA VAL A 5 0.21 -8.93 -16.95
C VAL A 5 0.62 -7.56 -17.50
N ASN A 6 -0.19 -6.97 -18.37
CA ASN A 6 0.14 -5.64 -18.89
C ASN A 6 0.01 -4.61 -17.77
N PRO A 7 0.81 -3.53 -17.76
CA PRO A 7 0.54 -2.38 -16.92
C PRO A 7 -0.89 -1.87 -17.09
N HIS A 8 -1.41 -1.23 -16.04
CA HIS A 8 -2.76 -0.67 -16.03
C HIS A 8 -2.94 0.33 -17.18
N GLY A 9 -4.09 0.28 -17.85
CA GLY A 9 -4.34 1.02 -19.09
C GLY A 9 -3.81 0.36 -20.37
N GLY A 10 -3.16 -0.81 -20.28
CA GLY A 10 -2.77 -1.63 -21.44
C GLY A 10 -1.55 -1.13 -22.21
N SER A 11 -0.82 -0.14 -21.67
CA SER A 11 0.40 0.42 -22.26
C SER A 11 1.67 -0.12 -21.58
N ASP A 12 2.84 0.33 -22.05
CA ASP A 12 4.09 0.18 -21.30
C ASP A 12 4.04 0.94 -19.96
N LEU A 13 4.94 0.57 -19.05
CA LEU A 13 5.16 1.34 -17.82
C LEU A 13 5.53 2.78 -18.16
N LYS A 14 4.97 3.72 -17.40
CA LYS A 14 5.18 5.16 -17.58
C LYS A 14 5.77 5.78 -16.31
N PRO A 15 7.03 5.49 -15.97
CA PRO A 15 7.70 6.19 -14.87
C PRO A 15 7.89 7.67 -15.23
N LEU A 16 7.57 8.56 -14.29
CA LEU A 16 7.77 10.00 -14.44
C LEU A 16 9.08 10.50 -13.82
N LEU A 17 9.89 9.61 -13.26
CA LEU A 17 11.21 9.91 -12.70
C LEU A 17 12.20 10.20 -13.84
N LEU A 18 12.74 11.42 -13.84
CA LEU A 18 13.84 11.78 -14.71
C LEU A 18 15.16 11.16 -14.22
N THR A 19 16.03 10.80 -15.16
CA THR A 19 17.37 10.26 -14.90
C THR A 19 18.43 10.98 -15.71
N GLY A 20 19.70 10.88 -15.30
CA GLY A 20 20.84 11.45 -16.03
C GLY A 20 20.77 12.96 -16.19
N GLU A 21 21.22 13.46 -17.35
CA GLU A 21 21.33 14.89 -17.66
C GLU A 21 19.98 15.62 -17.54
N ALA A 22 18.89 15.03 -18.07
CA ALA A 22 17.55 15.62 -17.99
C ALA A 22 17.10 15.89 -16.54
N ARG A 23 17.47 15.01 -15.61
CA ARG A 23 17.19 15.20 -14.17
C ARG A 23 18.01 16.35 -13.59
N GLU A 24 19.30 16.42 -13.93
CA GLU A 24 20.20 17.44 -13.40
C GLU A 24 19.82 18.85 -13.89
N GLU A 25 19.46 18.99 -15.16
CA GLU A 25 18.98 20.24 -15.74
C GLU A 25 17.66 20.69 -15.09
N GLU A 26 16.71 19.77 -14.97
CA GLU A 26 15.41 20.06 -14.39
C GLU A 26 15.51 20.40 -12.89
N LEU A 27 16.43 19.74 -12.16
CA LEU A 27 16.72 20.06 -10.76
C LEU A 27 17.32 21.46 -10.60
N LYS A 28 18.23 21.89 -11.48
CA LYS A 28 18.76 23.26 -11.49
C LYS A 28 17.64 24.27 -11.74
N ARG A 29 16.78 24.01 -12.73
CA ARG A 29 15.62 24.85 -13.06
C ARG A 29 14.68 24.98 -11.86
N ALA A 30 14.38 23.86 -11.19
CA ALA A 30 13.48 23.79 -10.04
C ALA A 30 13.89 24.70 -8.87
N GLN A 31 15.18 25.02 -8.71
CA GLN A 31 15.66 25.89 -7.62
C GLN A 31 15.06 27.31 -7.69
N SER A 32 14.76 27.80 -8.90
CA SER A 32 14.20 29.13 -9.14
C SER A 32 12.67 29.18 -9.16
N LEU A 33 11.99 28.03 -9.16
CA LEU A 33 10.53 27.99 -9.26
C LEU A 33 9.85 28.31 -7.92
N PRO A 34 8.61 28.83 -7.94
CA PRO A 34 7.76 28.86 -6.75
C PRO A 34 7.64 27.47 -6.15
N LYS A 35 7.72 27.37 -4.82
CA LYS A 35 7.74 26.10 -4.10
C LYS A 35 6.36 25.78 -3.53
N VAL A 36 5.87 24.57 -3.77
CA VAL A 36 4.66 24.01 -3.16
C VAL A 36 5.08 22.85 -2.26
N ARG A 37 4.64 22.87 -1.00
CA ARG A 37 4.97 21.83 -0.03
C ARG A 37 4.06 20.62 -0.22
N LEU A 38 4.66 19.44 -0.20
CA LEU A 38 3.98 18.15 -0.20
C LEU A 38 3.70 17.71 1.23
N SER A 39 2.47 17.24 1.49
CA SER A 39 2.19 16.36 2.62
C SER A 39 2.87 14.99 2.45
N SER A 40 2.93 14.21 3.53
CA SER A 40 3.43 12.82 3.49
C SER A 40 2.71 11.96 2.44
N ARG A 41 1.38 12.08 2.39
CA ARG A 41 0.55 11.36 1.41
C ARG A 41 0.92 11.73 -0.03
N GLU A 42 0.99 13.03 -0.31
CA GLU A 42 1.31 13.54 -1.65
C GLU A 42 2.74 13.21 -2.07
N LYS A 43 3.69 13.15 -1.12
CA LYS A 43 5.05 12.64 -1.35
C LYS A 43 5.01 11.18 -1.80
N GLY A 44 4.27 10.32 -1.09
CA GLY A 44 4.12 8.92 -1.47
C GLY A 44 3.51 8.77 -2.87
N ASP A 45 2.49 9.57 -3.18
CA ASP A 45 1.86 9.60 -4.50
C ASP A 45 2.79 10.06 -5.61
N LEU A 46 3.55 11.13 -5.36
CA LEU A 46 4.55 11.63 -6.28
C LEU A 46 5.63 10.60 -6.58
N ILE A 47 6.08 9.85 -5.57
CA ILE A 47 7.06 8.77 -5.76
C ILE A 47 6.43 7.63 -6.56
N MET A 48 5.18 7.25 -6.27
CA MET A 48 4.46 6.23 -7.05
C MET A 48 4.26 6.63 -8.52
N LEU A 49 4.02 7.91 -8.81
CA LEU A 49 4.04 8.46 -10.17
C LEU A 49 5.46 8.35 -10.78
N GLY A 50 6.48 8.73 -10.02
CA GLY A 50 7.88 8.70 -10.45
C GLY A 50 8.36 7.32 -10.87
N ILE A 51 8.11 6.30 -10.06
CA ILE A 51 8.56 4.92 -10.32
C ILE A 51 7.64 4.16 -11.29
N GLY A 52 6.54 4.75 -11.74
CA GLY A 52 5.56 4.11 -12.61
C GLY A 52 4.57 3.19 -11.89
N GLY A 53 4.53 3.23 -10.56
CA GLY A 53 3.55 2.49 -9.76
C GLY A 53 2.11 2.97 -10.03
N PHE A 54 1.95 4.24 -10.41
CA PHE A 54 0.69 4.84 -10.83
C PHE A 54 0.53 5.00 -12.35
N THR A 55 1.26 4.21 -13.15
CA THR A 55 1.00 4.09 -14.59
C THR A 55 -0.51 3.87 -14.84
N PRO A 56 -1.15 4.59 -15.79
CA PRO A 56 -0.59 5.52 -16.78
C PRO A 56 -0.72 7.03 -16.43
N LEU A 57 -1.03 7.37 -15.18
CA LEU A 57 -1.20 8.77 -14.74
C LEU A 57 0.04 9.61 -15.09
N ASP A 58 -0.18 10.88 -15.44
CA ASP A 58 0.86 11.84 -15.80
C ASP A 58 1.13 12.89 -14.72
N GLY A 59 0.31 12.93 -13.67
CA GLY A 59 0.44 13.87 -12.56
C GLY A 59 -0.76 13.86 -11.63
N PHE A 60 -1.03 15.00 -11.02
CA PHE A 60 -2.13 15.17 -10.07
C PHE A 60 -3.43 15.53 -10.79
N MET A 61 -4.52 14.94 -10.32
CA MET A 61 -5.83 14.90 -10.98
C MET A 61 -6.48 16.28 -11.15
N THR A 62 -7.06 16.50 -12.34
CA THR A 62 -7.97 17.63 -12.62
C THR A 62 -9.24 17.53 -11.79
N ARG A 63 -10.06 18.59 -11.79
CA ARG A 63 -11.38 18.53 -11.13
C ARG A 63 -12.24 17.42 -11.72
N ALA A 64 -12.26 17.31 -13.05
CA ALA A 64 -13.07 16.31 -13.75
C ALA A 64 -12.60 14.87 -13.44
N ASP A 65 -11.28 14.65 -13.33
CA ASP A 65 -10.74 13.36 -12.91
C ASP A 65 -11.12 13.05 -11.45
N TRP A 66 -10.98 14.02 -10.55
CA TRP A 66 -11.35 13.87 -9.14
C TRP A 66 -12.83 13.52 -8.97
N GLU A 67 -13.75 14.28 -9.58
CA GLU A 67 -15.20 14.01 -9.55
C GLU A 67 -15.51 12.62 -10.13
N GLY A 68 -14.95 12.29 -11.29
CA GLY A 68 -15.17 11.00 -11.93
C GLY A 68 -14.67 9.80 -11.11
N VAL A 69 -13.54 9.95 -10.42
CA VAL A 69 -12.97 8.90 -9.55
C VAL A 69 -13.78 8.75 -8.27
N CYS A 70 -14.22 9.86 -7.66
CA CYS A 70 -15.14 9.83 -6.53
C CYS A 70 -16.44 9.10 -6.89
N ASP A 71 -17.08 9.45 -8.00
CA ASP A 71 -18.43 8.97 -8.30
C ASP A 71 -18.48 7.65 -9.06
N GLY A 72 -17.50 7.39 -9.93
CA GLY A 72 -17.60 6.33 -10.94
C GLY A 72 -16.36 5.48 -11.13
N TYR A 73 -15.37 5.60 -10.25
CA TYR A 73 -14.09 4.89 -10.36
C TYR A 73 -13.37 5.13 -11.69
N LYS A 74 -13.52 6.31 -12.30
CA LYS A 74 -12.90 6.59 -13.60
C LYS A 74 -12.48 8.04 -13.75
N THR A 75 -11.35 8.26 -14.40
CA THR A 75 -10.90 9.59 -14.80
C THR A 75 -11.83 10.18 -15.88
N ALA A 76 -11.65 11.45 -16.21
CA ALA A 76 -12.39 12.11 -17.29
C ALA A 76 -12.15 11.45 -18.67
N SER A 77 -10.98 10.82 -18.86
CA SER A 77 -10.65 10.03 -20.06
C SER A 77 -11.28 8.63 -20.07
N GLY A 78 -11.97 8.22 -19.00
CA GLY A 78 -12.58 6.91 -18.85
C GLY A 78 -11.64 5.82 -18.31
N LEU A 79 -10.38 6.15 -17.97
CA LEU A 79 -9.47 5.21 -17.33
C LEU A 79 -10.00 4.84 -15.94
N PHE A 80 -10.13 3.56 -15.65
CA PHE A 80 -10.50 3.11 -14.32
C PHE A 80 -9.47 3.56 -13.27
N TRP A 81 -9.92 4.18 -12.19
CA TRP A 81 -9.08 4.57 -11.07
C TRP A 81 -9.90 4.66 -9.77
N PRO A 82 -9.48 4.02 -8.66
CA PRO A 82 -10.37 3.84 -7.52
C PRO A 82 -10.29 4.90 -6.41
N ILE A 83 -9.17 5.63 -6.29
CA ILE A 83 -8.95 6.64 -5.24
C ILE A 83 -8.29 7.89 -5.85
N PRO A 84 -8.79 9.11 -5.59
CA PRO A 84 -8.21 10.32 -6.18
C PRO A 84 -6.74 10.54 -5.77
N ILE A 85 -5.93 10.97 -6.74
CA ILE A 85 -4.52 11.35 -6.55
C ILE A 85 -4.42 12.86 -6.74
N THR A 86 -4.49 13.60 -5.64
CA THR A 86 -4.61 15.07 -5.62
C THR A 86 -3.46 15.73 -4.86
N LEU A 87 -3.09 16.93 -5.29
CA LEU A 87 -2.14 17.81 -4.62
C LEU A 87 -2.88 19.05 -4.11
N SER A 88 -2.91 19.24 -2.80
CA SER A 88 -3.60 20.34 -2.13
C SER A 88 -2.65 21.41 -1.61
N THR A 89 -3.12 22.64 -1.49
CA THR A 89 -2.38 23.77 -0.92
C THR A 89 -3.33 24.78 -0.27
N ASP A 90 -2.79 25.67 0.56
CA ASP A 90 -3.52 26.79 1.13
C ASP A 90 -3.91 27.86 0.07
N GLU A 91 -4.89 28.70 0.38
CA GLU A 91 -5.40 29.71 -0.54
C GLU A 91 -4.35 30.75 -0.94
N VAL A 92 -3.45 31.14 -0.03
CA VAL A 92 -2.43 32.16 -0.28
C VAL A 92 -1.44 31.64 -1.32
N THR A 93 -0.93 30.42 -1.11
CA THR A 93 -0.07 29.75 -2.08
C THR A 93 -0.79 29.58 -3.42
N ALA A 94 -2.04 29.10 -3.42
CA ALA A 94 -2.82 28.92 -4.64
C ALA A 94 -3.04 30.24 -5.41
N GLN A 95 -3.28 31.36 -4.74
CA GLN A 95 -3.48 32.67 -5.38
C GLN A 95 -2.20 33.17 -6.07
N SER A 96 -1.02 32.84 -5.53
CA SER A 96 0.28 33.20 -6.12
C SER A 96 0.61 32.44 -7.41
N ILE A 97 -0.03 31.30 -7.65
CA ILE A 97 0.24 30.41 -8.78
C ILE A 97 -0.79 30.63 -9.89
N ARG A 98 -0.35 30.88 -11.12
CA ARG A 98 -1.26 31.01 -12.29
C ARG A 98 -1.38 29.68 -13.02
N PRO A 99 -2.57 29.26 -13.49
CA PRO A 99 -2.66 28.17 -14.46
C PRO A 99 -1.73 28.43 -15.66
N GLY A 100 -1.08 27.37 -16.14
CA GLY A 100 0.01 27.41 -17.12
C GLY A 100 1.41 27.60 -16.54
N SER A 101 1.56 28.00 -15.28
CA SER A 101 2.88 28.18 -14.64
C SER A 101 3.48 26.86 -14.16
N GLU A 102 4.79 26.89 -13.90
CA GLU A 102 5.52 25.77 -13.34
C GLU A 102 5.91 26.04 -11.89
N VAL A 103 5.84 24.99 -11.06
CA VAL A 103 6.21 25.03 -9.64
C VAL A 103 7.18 23.90 -9.31
N ALA A 104 8.00 24.09 -8.29
CA ALA A 104 8.77 23.02 -7.67
C ALA A 104 7.96 22.42 -6.52
N LEU A 105 7.82 21.10 -6.51
CA LEU A 105 7.22 20.35 -5.41
C LEU A 105 8.34 19.99 -4.42
N VAL A 106 8.18 20.37 -3.16
CA VAL A 106 9.17 20.14 -2.11
C VAL A 106 8.60 19.28 -1.00
N ASP A 107 9.43 18.39 -0.46
CA ASP A 107 9.10 17.59 0.71
C ASP A 107 8.77 18.50 1.91
N GLY A 108 7.64 18.25 2.57
CA GLY A 108 7.14 19.10 3.66
C GLY A 108 8.04 19.16 4.89
N GLU A 109 8.81 18.09 5.14
CA GLU A 109 9.66 17.93 6.34
C GLU A 109 11.09 18.40 6.09
N THR A 110 11.68 18.00 4.95
CA THR A 110 13.09 18.23 4.62
C THR A 110 13.32 19.43 3.69
N ALA A 111 12.25 19.96 3.08
CA ALA A 111 12.30 20.98 2.03
C ALA A 111 13.10 20.58 0.78
N ALA A 112 13.44 19.29 0.62
CA ALA A 112 14.11 18.77 -0.56
C ALA A 112 13.20 18.88 -1.80
N ILE A 113 13.77 19.26 -2.95
CA ILE A 113 13.04 19.30 -4.22
C ILE A 113 12.77 17.86 -4.68
N MET A 114 11.49 17.54 -4.87
CA MET A 114 11.02 16.21 -5.23
C MET A 114 10.59 16.11 -6.70
N ALA A 115 10.02 17.18 -7.25
CA ALA A 115 9.55 17.23 -8.64
C ALA A 115 9.37 18.67 -9.12
N THR A 116 9.13 18.83 -10.41
CA THR A 116 8.47 20.01 -10.98
C THR A 116 7.09 19.64 -11.48
N MET A 117 6.17 20.60 -11.47
CA MET A 117 4.81 20.42 -11.97
C MET A 117 4.38 21.60 -12.82
N LYS A 118 3.74 21.34 -13.96
CA LYS A 118 3.04 22.37 -14.72
C LYS A 118 1.59 22.43 -14.25
N VAL A 119 1.21 23.50 -13.57
CA VAL A 119 -0.16 23.66 -13.04
C VAL A 119 -1.10 23.97 -14.18
N THR A 120 -2.03 23.08 -14.50
CA THR A 120 -3.02 23.28 -15.58
C THR A 120 -4.36 23.78 -15.07
N GLU A 121 -4.71 23.44 -13.84
CA GLU A 121 -5.98 23.79 -13.20
C GLU A 121 -5.78 24.02 -11.71
N LYS A 122 -6.63 24.88 -11.13
CA LYS A 122 -6.78 25.02 -9.68
C LYS A 122 -8.27 24.92 -9.35
N TYR A 123 -8.64 24.12 -8.36
CA TYR A 123 -10.04 23.93 -7.98
C TYR A 123 -10.18 23.66 -6.49
N THR A 124 -11.33 24.02 -5.93
CA THR A 124 -11.71 23.64 -4.57
C THR A 124 -12.37 22.27 -4.57
N ILE A 125 -12.15 21.48 -3.53
CA ILE A 125 -12.79 20.16 -3.37
C ILE A 125 -13.94 20.18 -2.37
N ASP A 126 -14.93 19.34 -2.62
CA ASP A 126 -15.88 18.91 -1.60
C ASP A 126 -15.29 17.72 -0.83
N LYS A 127 -14.63 18.03 0.29
CA LYS A 127 -13.97 17.04 1.16
C LYS A 127 -14.97 16.04 1.73
N ALA A 128 -16.19 16.48 2.08
CA ALA A 128 -17.19 15.60 2.66
C ALA A 128 -17.70 14.60 1.61
N HIS A 129 -17.87 15.06 0.37
CA HIS A 129 -18.19 14.19 -0.76
C HIS A 129 -17.10 13.16 -1.03
N GLU A 130 -15.82 13.56 -1.15
CA GLU A 130 -14.71 12.61 -1.32
C GLU A 130 -14.68 11.59 -0.18
N CYS A 131 -14.82 12.06 1.06
CA CYS A 131 -14.85 11.20 2.24
C CYS A 131 -15.97 10.15 2.17
N MET A 132 -17.20 10.59 1.91
CA MET A 132 -18.34 9.69 1.80
C MET A 132 -18.18 8.68 0.67
N MET A 133 -17.72 9.12 -0.51
CA MET A 133 -17.63 8.26 -1.69
C MET A 133 -16.48 7.26 -1.59
N VAL A 134 -15.33 7.67 -1.06
CA VAL A 134 -14.11 6.85 -0.98
C VAL A 134 -14.08 5.97 0.28
N TYR A 135 -14.49 6.50 1.42
CA TYR A 135 -14.35 5.84 2.73
C TYR A 135 -15.68 5.39 3.34
N LYS A 136 -16.81 5.65 2.67
CA LYS A 136 -18.17 5.31 3.15
C LYS A 136 -18.57 6.00 4.46
N THR A 137 -17.82 7.03 4.85
CA THR A 137 -18.06 7.81 6.07
C THR A 137 -17.41 9.18 5.97
N THR A 138 -17.91 10.13 6.75
CA THR A 138 -17.30 11.45 6.98
C THR A 138 -16.77 11.58 8.41
N ASP A 139 -16.69 10.47 9.15
CA ASP A 139 -16.17 10.44 10.51
C ASP A 139 -14.65 10.69 10.54
N VAL A 140 -14.24 11.76 11.21
CA VAL A 140 -12.84 12.19 11.32
C VAL A 140 -11.97 11.23 12.13
N GLU A 141 -12.55 10.30 12.88
CA GLU A 141 -11.79 9.23 13.53
C GLU A 141 -11.29 8.18 12.52
N HIS A 142 -11.88 8.11 11.32
CA HIS A 142 -11.34 7.30 10.23
C HIS A 142 -10.04 7.96 9.70
N PRO A 143 -8.87 7.27 9.73
CA PRO A 143 -7.59 7.87 9.35
C PRO A 143 -7.56 8.51 7.96
N GLY A 144 -8.14 7.84 6.96
CA GLY A 144 -8.26 8.39 5.61
C GLY A 144 -9.16 9.62 5.50
N VAL A 145 -10.27 9.67 6.24
CA VAL A 145 -11.14 10.86 6.30
C VAL A 145 -10.39 12.01 6.93
N LYS A 146 -9.69 11.76 8.04
CA LYS A 146 -8.83 12.76 8.68
C LYS A 146 -7.82 13.35 7.70
N MET A 147 -7.13 12.51 6.93
CA MET A 147 -6.17 12.95 5.91
C MET A 147 -6.82 13.87 4.85
N VAL A 148 -8.03 13.56 4.39
CA VAL A 148 -8.77 14.42 3.43
C VAL A 148 -9.22 15.72 4.08
N MET A 149 -9.73 15.66 5.31
CA MET A 149 -10.16 16.85 6.05
C MET A 149 -9.00 17.82 6.31
N GLU A 150 -7.80 17.31 6.54
CA GLU A 150 -6.56 18.08 6.78
C GLU A 150 -5.92 18.69 5.52
N GLN A 151 -6.36 18.31 4.31
CA GLN A 151 -5.84 18.87 3.05
C GLN A 151 -6.01 20.41 2.98
N GLY A 152 -5.19 21.07 2.16
CA GLY A 152 -5.46 22.44 1.76
C GLY A 152 -6.83 22.57 1.05
N PRO A 153 -7.49 23.75 1.10
CA PRO A 153 -8.79 23.95 0.47
C PRO A 153 -8.74 23.97 -1.07
N VAL A 154 -7.55 24.15 -1.68
CA VAL A 154 -7.39 24.25 -3.12
C VAL A 154 -6.45 23.15 -3.63
N ASN A 155 -6.92 22.38 -4.61
CA ASN A 155 -6.10 21.45 -5.36
C ASN A 155 -5.44 22.13 -6.56
N LEU A 156 -4.20 21.72 -6.84
CA LEU A 156 -3.44 22.05 -8.02
C LEU A 156 -3.34 20.80 -8.89
N ALA A 157 -3.83 20.87 -10.13
CA ALA A 157 -3.74 19.76 -11.08
C ALA A 157 -2.65 19.99 -12.12
N GLY A 158 -2.15 18.90 -12.68
CA GLY A 158 -1.32 18.93 -13.88
C GLY A 158 -0.19 17.91 -13.86
N PRO A 159 0.51 17.79 -15.00
CA PRO A 159 1.56 16.80 -15.18
C PRO A 159 2.81 17.15 -14.36
N VAL A 160 3.51 16.10 -13.92
CA VAL A 160 4.73 16.21 -13.10
C VAL A 160 5.95 15.61 -13.80
N LYS A 161 7.12 16.14 -13.47
CA LYS A 161 8.42 15.51 -13.72
C LYS A 161 9.06 15.21 -12.38
N VAL A 162 9.22 13.94 -12.04
CA VAL A 162 9.75 13.53 -10.74
C VAL A 162 11.27 13.55 -10.77
N LEU A 163 11.87 14.05 -9.70
CA LEU A 163 13.32 14.27 -9.57
C LEU A 163 13.93 13.44 -8.43
N SER A 164 13.12 12.91 -7.54
CA SER A 164 13.58 12.19 -6.35
C SER A 164 12.60 11.11 -5.93
N GLU A 165 13.15 9.97 -5.52
CA GLU A 165 12.44 8.89 -4.84
C GLU A 165 12.49 9.06 -3.31
N GLY A 166 13.01 10.19 -2.81
CA GLY A 166 13.27 10.40 -1.40
C GLY A 166 14.48 9.58 -0.91
N ASP A 167 14.46 9.20 0.36
CA ASP A 167 15.48 8.38 1.00
C ASP A 167 15.22 6.87 0.87
N PHE A 168 14.10 6.45 0.28
CA PHE A 168 13.69 5.04 0.18
C PHE A 168 14.76 4.12 -0.42
N PRO A 169 15.44 4.45 -1.54
CA PRO A 169 16.47 3.58 -2.10
C PRO A 169 17.66 3.37 -1.14
N THR A 170 18.04 4.41 -0.40
CA THR A 170 19.17 4.36 0.54
C THR A 170 18.78 3.76 1.89
N ARG A 171 17.55 3.98 2.36
CA ARG A 171 17.05 3.52 3.66
C ARG A 171 16.63 2.05 3.64
N TYR A 172 16.15 1.56 2.49
CA TYR A 172 15.66 0.19 2.34
C TYR A 172 16.36 -0.54 1.17
N PRO A 173 17.70 -0.63 1.18
CA PRO A 173 18.45 -1.25 0.08
C PRO A 173 18.04 -2.71 -0.08
N GLY A 174 17.78 -3.13 -1.33
CA GLY A 174 17.37 -4.50 -1.66
C GLY A 174 15.93 -4.87 -1.29
N ILE A 175 15.23 -4.05 -0.49
CA ILE A 175 13.81 -4.22 -0.17
C ILE A 175 12.95 -3.28 -1.01
N TYR A 176 13.31 -2.00 -1.10
CA TYR A 176 12.64 -1.06 -1.98
C TYR A 176 12.85 -1.47 -3.44
N MET A 177 11.76 -1.68 -4.17
CA MET A 177 11.81 -2.04 -5.59
C MET A 177 10.77 -1.26 -6.37
N THR A 178 11.14 -0.86 -7.58
CA THR A 178 10.25 -0.25 -8.56
C THR A 178 9.45 -1.31 -9.34
N PRO A 179 8.33 -0.92 -9.99
CA PRO A 179 7.64 -1.77 -10.96
C PRO A 179 8.55 -2.39 -12.01
N ALA A 180 9.50 -1.62 -12.56
CA ALA A 180 10.42 -2.13 -13.58
C ALA A 180 11.35 -3.22 -13.02
N GLN A 181 11.87 -3.03 -11.80
CA GLN A 181 12.75 -4.01 -11.14
C GLN A 181 12.02 -5.31 -10.81
N THR A 182 10.81 -5.22 -10.23
CA THR A 182 10.02 -6.42 -9.91
C THR A 182 9.64 -7.22 -11.15
N ARG A 183 9.22 -6.55 -12.23
CA ARG A 183 8.97 -7.21 -13.53
C ARG A 183 10.20 -7.92 -14.07
N ALA A 184 11.36 -7.25 -14.07
CA ALA A 184 12.61 -7.86 -14.52
C ALA A 184 12.98 -9.11 -13.71
N ILE A 185 12.80 -9.07 -12.38
CA ILE A 185 13.01 -10.24 -11.51
C ILE A 185 12.05 -11.37 -11.87
N PHE A 186 10.76 -11.09 -12.12
CA PHE A 186 9.79 -12.12 -12.48
C PHE A 186 10.12 -12.76 -13.83
N GLU A 187 10.56 -11.97 -14.80
CA GLU A 187 11.00 -12.46 -16.11
C GLU A 187 12.26 -13.33 -16.01
N GLU A 188 13.26 -12.90 -15.23
CA GLU A 188 14.48 -13.69 -14.95
C GLU A 188 14.14 -15.04 -14.30
N LYS A 189 13.15 -15.06 -13.41
CA LYS A 189 12.64 -16.27 -12.76
C LYS A 189 11.78 -17.16 -13.66
N GLY A 190 11.41 -16.68 -14.86
CA GLY A 190 10.50 -17.37 -15.76
C GLY A 190 9.07 -17.43 -15.25
N TRP A 191 8.64 -16.48 -14.41
CA TRP A 191 7.27 -16.42 -13.89
C TRP A 191 6.33 -15.75 -14.90
N ALA A 192 5.16 -16.34 -15.14
CA ALA A 192 4.08 -15.75 -15.94
C ALA A 192 2.96 -15.21 -15.05
N THR A 193 2.67 -15.92 -13.96
CA THR A 193 1.62 -15.63 -13.00
C THR A 193 2.23 -15.35 -11.65
N VAL A 194 1.99 -14.14 -11.14
CA VAL A 194 2.50 -13.69 -9.85
C VAL A 194 1.34 -13.19 -9.00
N ALA A 195 1.26 -13.66 -7.76
CA ALA A 195 0.34 -13.14 -6.77
C ALA A 195 1.04 -12.10 -5.88
N ALA A 196 0.37 -10.99 -5.59
CA ALA A 196 0.85 -10.03 -4.62
C ALA A 196 0.24 -10.28 -3.24
N PHE A 197 1.07 -10.31 -2.21
CA PHE A 197 0.66 -10.29 -0.81
C PHE A 197 0.96 -8.92 -0.21
N GLN A 198 -0.08 -8.13 0.04
CA GLN A 198 0.02 -6.86 0.75
C GLN A 198 0.29 -7.09 2.24
N THR A 199 1.30 -6.45 2.82
CA THR A 199 1.45 -6.43 4.27
C THR A 199 2.05 -5.14 4.83
N ARG A 200 1.66 -4.80 6.06
CA ARG A 200 2.32 -3.81 6.93
C ARG A 200 2.80 -4.44 8.26
N ASN A 201 2.60 -5.74 8.42
CA ASN A 201 2.88 -6.50 9.64
C ASN A 201 3.88 -7.64 9.34
N PRO A 202 4.56 -8.18 10.37
CA PRO A 202 5.24 -9.46 10.24
C PRO A 202 4.30 -10.57 9.75
N MET A 203 4.87 -11.58 9.10
CA MET A 203 4.12 -12.75 8.65
C MET A 203 4.13 -13.85 9.72
N HIS A 204 2.97 -14.50 9.91
CA HIS A 204 2.76 -15.61 10.84
C HIS A 204 2.15 -16.78 10.06
N ARG A 205 1.75 -17.88 10.71
CA ARG A 205 1.29 -19.08 9.99
C ARG A 205 0.05 -18.85 9.13
N SER A 206 -0.85 -17.96 9.52
CA SER A 206 -1.96 -17.52 8.67
C SER A 206 -1.45 -16.89 7.37
N HIS A 207 -0.55 -15.91 7.46
CA HIS A 207 0.06 -15.25 6.30
C HIS A 207 0.90 -16.21 5.45
N GLU A 208 1.65 -17.12 6.08
CA GLU A 208 2.39 -18.21 5.42
C GLU A 208 1.44 -19.06 4.58
N TYR A 209 0.31 -19.46 5.15
CA TYR A 209 -0.71 -20.27 4.48
C TYR A 209 -1.33 -19.54 3.28
N LEU A 210 -1.62 -18.24 3.40
CA LEU A 210 -2.09 -17.42 2.27
C LEU A 210 -1.08 -17.41 1.11
N ALA A 211 0.19 -17.16 1.42
CA ALA A 211 1.25 -17.14 0.41
C ALA A 211 1.45 -18.52 -0.23
N LYS A 212 1.33 -19.60 0.54
CA LYS A 212 1.42 -20.98 0.02
C LYS A 212 0.26 -21.33 -0.90
N ILE A 213 -0.98 -20.96 -0.55
CA ILE A 213 -2.12 -21.10 -1.47
C ILE A 213 -1.84 -20.39 -2.80
N ALA A 214 -1.28 -19.18 -2.74
CA ALA A 214 -0.97 -18.42 -3.94
C ALA A 214 0.09 -19.11 -4.81
N ILE A 215 1.12 -19.72 -4.21
CA ILE A 215 2.15 -20.49 -4.92
C ILE A 215 1.58 -21.75 -5.59
N GLU A 216 0.54 -22.38 -5.03
CA GLU A 216 -0.11 -23.52 -5.68
C GLU A 216 -0.85 -23.15 -6.98
N VAL A 217 -1.21 -21.87 -7.16
CA VAL A 217 -2.01 -21.40 -8.30
C VAL A 217 -1.29 -20.36 -9.16
N CYS A 218 -0.07 -19.98 -8.82
CA CYS A 218 0.77 -19.00 -9.51
C CYS A 218 2.23 -19.46 -9.49
N ASP A 219 3.03 -19.00 -10.46
CA ASP A 219 4.46 -19.34 -10.54
C ASP A 219 5.27 -18.78 -9.34
N GLY A 220 4.79 -17.69 -8.74
CA GLY A 220 5.39 -17.13 -7.54
C GLY A 220 4.52 -16.10 -6.82
N VAL A 221 5.01 -15.65 -5.66
CA VAL A 221 4.38 -14.61 -4.85
C VAL A 221 5.34 -13.46 -4.58
N LEU A 222 4.85 -12.24 -4.79
CA LEU A 222 5.48 -11.00 -4.34
C LEU A 222 4.94 -10.67 -2.94
N ILE A 223 5.76 -10.87 -1.90
CA ILE A 223 5.47 -10.34 -0.56
C ILE A 223 5.86 -8.87 -0.55
N HIS A 224 4.85 -8.00 -0.59
CA HIS A 224 5.02 -6.57 -0.85
C HIS A 224 4.68 -5.74 0.38
N SER A 225 5.72 -5.27 1.08
CA SER A 225 5.60 -4.58 2.36
C SER A 225 5.45 -3.07 2.21
N LEU A 226 4.56 -2.47 2.99
CA LEU A 226 4.48 -1.02 3.14
C LEU A 226 5.79 -0.48 3.74
N LEU A 227 6.44 0.48 3.07
CA LEU A 227 7.62 1.19 3.58
C LEU A 227 7.31 2.64 4.00
N GLY A 228 6.13 3.17 3.64
CA GLY A 228 5.69 4.51 4.01
C GLY A 228 5.48 4.70 5.51
N ASN A 229 4.89 5.84 5.88
CA ASN A 229 4.73 6.20 7.28
C ASN A 229 3.84 5.20 8.03
N LEU A 230 4.33 4.78 9.19
CA LEU A 230 3.70 3.76 10.02
C LEU A 230 2.90 4.38 11.15
N LYS A 231 1.94 3.62 11.70
CA LYS A 231 1.23 4.06 12.91
C LYS A 231 2.16 3.96 14.14
N PRO A 232 1.98 4.81 15.15
CA PRO A 232 2.64 4.63 16.45
C PRO A 232 2.43 3.20 16.98
N GLY A 233 3.53 2.51 17.31
CA GLY A 233 3.53 1.13 17.79
C GLY A 233 3.61 0.04 16.71
N ASP A 234 3.64 0.40 15.42
CA ASP A 234 3.96 -0.55 14.35
C ASP A 234 5.45 -0.93 14.40
N ILE A 235 5.74 -2.21 14.14
CA ILE A 235 7.10 -2.75 14.11
C ILE A 235 7.85 -2.15 12.92
N PRO A 236 9.08 -1.61 13.08
CA PRO A 236 9.86 -1.00 12.00
C PRO A 236 10.06 -1.90 10.78
N ALA A 237 10.19 -1.28 9.61
CA ALA A 237 10.24 -1.99 8.33
C ALA A 237 11.40 -3.00 8.26
N GLU A 238 12.57 -2.66 8.80
CA GLU A 238 13.74 -3.52 8.87
C GLU A 238 13.49 -4.77 9.74
N VAL A 239 12.79 -4.63 10.86
CA VAL A 239 12.44 -5.75 11.73
C VAL A 239 11.40 -6.65 11.04
N ARG A 240 10.39 -6.06 10.39
CA ARG A 240 9.42 -6.82 9.59
C ARG A 240 10.12 -7.56 8.45
N ALA A 241 11.05 -6.90 7.77
CA ALA A 241 11.78 -7.47 6.66
C ALA A 241 12.62 -8.68 7.11
N ARG A 242 13.33 -8.57 8.24
CA ARG A 242 14.06 -9.70 8.85
C ARG A 242 13.13 -10.85 9.23
N ALA A 243 12.00 -10.55 9.88
CA ALA A 243 11.03 -11.58 10.30
C ALA A 243 10.42 -12.34 9.09
N ILE A 244 10.09 -11.61 8.02
CA ILE A 244 9.62 -12.21 6.76
C ILE A 244 10.73 -13.02 6.09
N GLY A 245 11.96 -12.50 6.03
CA GLY A 245 13.11 -13.21 5.46
C GLY A 245 13.37 -14.56 6.15
N VAL A 246 13.37 -14.59 7.48
CA VAL A 246 13.47 -15.83 8.26
C VAL A 246 12.39 -16.83 7.90
N LEU A 247 11.14 -16.37 7.73
CA LEU A 247 10.04 -17.23 7.32
C LEU A 247 10.27 -17.79 5.90
N ILE A 248 10.71 -16.96 4.95
CA ILE A 248 11.00 -17.35 3.57
C ILE A 248 12.10 -18.41 3.55
N ASP A 249 13.25 -18.13 4.17
CA ASP A 249 14.45 -18.96 4.10
C ASP A 249 14.25 -20.37 4.67
N ASN A 250 13.41 -20.49 5.71
CA ASN A 250 13.21 -21.76 6.40
C ASN A 250 11.99 -22.55 5.91
N TYR A 251 10.96 -21.89 5.34
CA TYR A 251 9.65 -22.50 5.14
C TYR A 251 9.06 -22.39 3.73
N PHE A 252 9.77 -21.75 2.80
CA PHE A 252 9.38 -21.65 1.39
C PHE A 252 10.39 -22.33 0.47
N VAL A 253 9.90 -22.88 -0.64
CA VAL A 253 10.76 -23.45 -1.69
C VAL A 253 11.49 -22.30 -2.38
N LYS A 254 12.79 -22.50 -2.67
CA LYS A 254 13.58 -21.52 -3.44
C LYS A 254 12.87 -21.20 -4.76
N ASN A 255 13.00 -19.94 -5.20
CA ASN A 255 12.36 -19.48 -6.44
C ASN A 255 10.82 -19.50 -6.44
N THR A 256 10.16 -19.38 -5.28
CA THR A 256 8.69 -19.21 -5.20
C THR A 256 8.26 -17.86 -4.60
N VAL A 257 9.20 -17.12 -4.00
CA VAL A 257 8.92 -15.86 -3.30
C VAL A 257 9.90 -14.77 -3.72
N VAL A 258 9.39 -13.57 -3.93
CA VAL A 258 10.17 -12.32 -3.94
C VAL A 258 9.65 -11.45 -2.80
N GLN A 259 10.57 -10.94 -1.98
CA GLN A 259 10.26 -9.95 -0.95
C GLN A 259 10.65 -8.56 -1.44
N ALA A 260 9.73 -7.61 -1.37
CA ALA A 260 9.97 -6.22 -1.72
C ALA A 260 9.12 -5.27 -0.87
N GLY A 261 9.31 -3.98 -1.04
CA GLY A 261 8.49 -2.95 -0.42
C GLY A 261 8.23 -1.75 -1.33
N TYR A 262 7.23 -0.94 -0.96
CA TYR A 262 6.74 0.20 -1.74
C TYR A 262 6.50 1.45 -0.88
N PRO A 263 6.64 2.67 -1.45
CA PRO A 263 6.79 3.92 -0.70
C PRO A 263 5.48 4.71 -0.58
N LEU A 264 4.38 4.05 -0.21
CA LEU A 264 3.06 4.67 -0.16
C LEU A 264 2.54 4.76 1.28
N ASP A 265 1.76 5.79 1.59
CA ASP A 265 0.98 5.84 2.83
C ASP A 265 -0.39 5.17 2.63
N MET A 266 -0.78 4.33 3.59
CA MET A 266 -2.10 3.71 3.56
C MET A 266 -3.20 4.72 3.85
N ARG A 267 -4.30 4.64 3.09
CA ARG A 267 -5.51 5.47 3.27
C ARG A 267 -6.49 4.86 4.27
N TYR A 268 -6.34 3.56 4.53
CA TYR A 268 -7.28 2.74 5.25
C TYR A 268 -8.69 2.72 4.60
N ALA A 269 -8.77 2.86 3.28
CA ALA A 269 -10.04 2.95 2.55
C ALA A 269 -10.66 1.56 2.24
N GLY A 270 -10.26 0.53 3.00
CA GLY A 270 -10.79 -0.83 2.94
C GLY A 270 -11.02 -1.34 1.51
N PRO A 271 -12.28 -1.53 1.08
CA PRO A 271 -12.61 -1.99 -0.28
C PRO A 271 -12.01 -1.14 -1.40
N ARG A 272 -12.11 0.20 -1.33
CA ARG A 272 -11.54 1.07 -2.38
C ARG A 272 -10.03 0.98 -2.45
N GLU A 273 -9.37 0.80 -1.31
CA GLU A 273 -7.92 0.64 -1.28
C GLU A 273 -7.47 -0.75 -1.72
N ALA A 274 -8.30 -1.79 -1.59
CA ALA A 274 -8.06 -3.08 -2.23
C ALA A 274 -7.97 -2.95 -3.76
N LEU A 275 -8.83 -2.12 -4.36
CA LEU A 275 -8.76 -1.80 -5.78
C LEU A 275 -7.52 -0.97 -6.13
N LEU A 276 -7.15 0.03 -5.32
CA LEU A 276 -5.92 0.81 -5.54
C LEU A 276 -4.68 -0.10 -5.46
N HIS A 277 -4.65 -0.98 -4.47
CA HIS A 277 -3.65 -2.04 -4.35
C HIS A 277 -3.61 -2.87 -5.62
N ALA A 278 -4.75 -3.32 -6.15
CA ALA A 278 -4.79 -4.07 -7.39
C ALA A 278 -4.17 -3.29 -8.56
N VAL A 279 -4.57 -2.03 -8.78
CA VAL A 279 -4.04 -1.15 -9.84
C VAL A 279 -2.51 -1.13 -9.83
N PHE A 280 -1.89 -0.75 -8.71
CA PHE A 280 -0.43 -0.66 -8.73
C PHE A 280 0.23 -2.04 -8.67
N ARG A 281 -0.38 -3.09 -8.12
CA ARG A 281 0.20 -4.45 -8.20
C ARG A 281 0.22 -4.98 -9.62
N GLN A 282 -0.79 -4.65 -10.42
CA GLN A 282 -0.76 -4.90 -11.85
C GLN A 282 0.43 -4.17 -12.49
N ASN A 283 0.67 -2.90 -12.15
CA ASN A 283 1.84 -2.17 -12.62
C ASN A 283 3.17 -2.83 -12.18
N TYR A 284 3.25 -3.40 -10.98
CA TYR A 284 4.40 -4.18 -10.53
C TYR A 284 4.53 -5.58 -11.18
N GLY A 285 3.62 -5.95 -12.08
CA GLY A 285 3.69 -7.22 -12.83
C GLY A 285 2.91 -8.38 -12.19
N CYS A 286 2.11 -8.12 -11.16
CA CYS A 286 1.32 -9.16 -10.50
C CYS A 286 -0.01 -9.41 -11.22
N SER A 287 -0.21 -10.65 -11.66
CA SER A 287 -1.46 -11.15 -12.24
C SER A 287 -2.58 -11.39 -11.21
N HIS A 288 -2.23 -11.55 -9.93
CA HIS A 288 -3.18 -11.79 -8.86
C HIS A 288 -2.90 -10.91 -7.65
N LEU A 289 -3.94 -10.53 -6.91
CA LEU A 289 -3.83 -9.88 -5.60
C LEU A 289 -4.46 -10.79 -4.55
N ILE A 290 -3.71 -11.19 -3.53
CA ILE A 290 -4.30 -11.85 -2.36
C ILE A 290 -5.16 -10.82 -1.63
N VAL A 291 -6.45 -11.11 -1.53
CA VAL A 291 -7.40 -10.32 -0.74
C VAL A 291 -7.91 -11.22 0.37
N GLY A 292 -7.59 -10.84 1.60
CA GLY A 292 -8.04 -11.53 2.80
C GLY A 292 -9.16 -10.78 3.51
N ARG A 293 -9.53 -11.30 4.68
CA ARG A 293 -10.47 -10.63 5.60
C ARG A 293 -9.98 -9.23 5.95
N ASP A 294 -10.87 -8.24 5.86
CA ASP A 294 -10.68 -6.85 6.29
C ASP A 294 -9.47 -6.18 5.60
N HIS A 295 -9.26 -6.49 4.31
CA HIS A 295 -8.13 -5.97 3.53
C HIS A 295 -8.14 -4.45 3.48
N ALA A 296 -7.03 -3.85 3.91
CA ALA A 296 -6.86 -2.39 4.05
C ALA A 296 -7.92 -1.69 4.93
N GLY A 297 -8.69 -2.43 5.72
CA GLY A 297 -9.70 -1.89 6.62
C GLY A 297 -9.12 -1.31 7.91
N VAL A 298 -9.97 -0.58 8.63
CA VAL A 298 -9.68 0.02 9.93
C VAL A 298 -10.92 0.00 10.81
N GLY A 299 -10.72 -0.35 12.09
CA GLY A 299 -11.80 -0.37 13.08
C GLY A 299 -12.95 -1.28 12.65
N SER A 300 -14.16 -0.72 12.63
CA SER A 300 -15.39 -1.38 12.21
C SER A 300 -16.11 -0.62 11.08
N TYR A 301 -15.37 0.17 10.30
CA TYR A 301 -15.96 0.97 9.20
C TYR A 301 -16.35 0.12 7.99
N TYR A 302 -15.80 -1.09 7.86
CA TYR A 302 -16.06 -1.99 6.75
C TYR A 302 -16.42 -3.39 7.26
N GLY A 303 -17.26 -4.09 6.49
CA GLY A 303 -17.50 -5.51 6.69
C GLY A 303 -16.25 -6.34 6.40
N PRO A 304 -16.12 -7.53 7.03
CA PRO A 304 -14.93 -8.37 6.95
C PRO A 304 -14.58 -8.82 5.53
N PHE A 305 -15.52 -8.79 4.59
CA PHE A 305 -15.32 -9.23 3.21
C PHE A 305 -15.78 -8.19 2.17
N ASP A 306 -15.98 -6.93 2.55
CA ASP A 306 -16.39 -5.89 1.60
C ASP A 306 -15.31 -5.70 0.51
N ALA A 307 -14.04 -5.88 0.87
CA ALA A 307 -12.93 -5.87 -0.08
C ALA A 307 -12.94 -7.06 -1.05
N HIS A 308 -13.65 -8.15 -0.76
CA HIS A 308 -13.89 -9.22 -1.72
C HIS A 308 -14.99 -8.82 -2.71
N HIS A 309 -16.09 -8.27 -2.20
CA HIS A 309 -17.28 -7.98 -2.99
C HIS A 309 -17.05 -6.83 -3.98
N ILE A 310 -16.24 -5.82 -3.63
CA ILE A 310 -16.03 -4.66 -4.51
C ILE A 310 -15.41 -5.02 -5.87
N PHE A 311 -14.66 -6.13 -5.98
CA PHE A 311 -14.15 -6.60 -7.27
C PHE A 311 -15.25 -7.13 -8.21
N ASP A 312 -16.42 -7.48 -7.67
CA ASP A 312 -17.58 -7.94 -8.44
C ASP A 312 -18.50 -6.76 -8.86
N GLU A 313 -18.25 -5.56 -8.32
CA GLU A 313 -19.03 -4.34 -8.56
C GLU A 313 -18.42 -3.43 -9.65
N ILE A 314 -17.13 -3.60 -9.95
CA ILE A 314 -16.43 -2.81 -10.97
C ILE A 314 -16.63 -3.42 -12.38
N PRO A 315 -16.41 -2.64 -13.47
CA PRO A 315 -16.40 -3.19 -14.82
C PRO A 315 -15.43 -4.37 -14.96
N ARG A 316 -15.82 -5.43 -15.68
CA ARG A 316 -15.04 -6.68 -15.78
C ARG A 316 -13.66 -6.49 -16.43
N ASP A 317 -13.52 -5.48 -17.27
CA ASP A 317 -12.31 -5.10 -18.00
C ASP A 317 -11.56 -3.95 -17.32
N ALA A 318 -11.99 -3.50 -16.14
CA ALA A 318 -11.35 -2.42 -15.40
C ALA A 318 -9.92 -2.76 -14.96
N LEU A 319 -9.63 -4.04 -14.70
CA LEU A 319 -8.34 -4.54 -14.21
C LEU A 319 -8.03 -5.89 -14.88
N GLU A 320 -6.77 -6.11 -15.27
CA GLU A 320 -6.31 -7.43 -15.70
C GLU A 320 -5.92 -8.31 -14.50
N ILE A 321 -5.41 -7.68 -13.42
CA ILE A 321 -5.12 -8.37 -12.16
C ILE A 321 -6.40 -8.94 -11.55
N LYS A 322 -6.32 -10.18 -11.08
CA LYS A 322 -7.46 -10.90 -10.49
C LYS A 322 -7.35 -10.97 -8.96
N PRO A 323 -8.45 -10.79 -8.22
CA PRO A 323 -8.43 -11.02 -6.78
C PRO A 323 -8.36 -12.53 -6.49
N LEU A 324 -7.38 -12.94 -5.69
CA LEU A 324 -7.36 -14.23 -5.02
C LEU A 324 -8.00 -14.07 -3.65
N LYS A 325 -9.33 -14.22 -3.62
CA LYS A 325 -10.18 -14.03 -2.42
C LYS A 325 -10.00 -15.23 -1.47
N ILE A 326 -9.31 -15.03 -0.36
CA ILE A 326 -9.08 -16.08 0.64
C ILE A 326 -9.84 -15.72 1.92
N ASP A 327 -10.64 -16.67 2.40
CA ASP A 327 -11.47 -16.50 3.59
C ASP A 327 -10.61 -16.43 4.87
N TRP A 328 -11.22 -16.17 6.02
CA TRP A 328 -10.54 -16.06 7.29
C TRP A 328 -9.80 -17.36 7.63
N THR A 329 -8.47 -17.28 7.65
CA THR A 329 -7.57 -18.40 7.95
C THR A 329 -7.19 -18.46 9.42
N PHE A 330 -7.10 -19.67 9.94
CA PHE A 330 -6.74 -19.97 11.34
C PHE A 330 -6.12 -21.35 11.46
N TRP A 331 -5.42 -21.61 12.57
CA TRP A 331 -5.04 -22.97 12.93
C TRP A 331 -6.24 -23.66 13.59
N CYS A 332 -6.56 -24.89 13.20
CA CYS A 332 -7.58 -25.70 13.84
C CYS A 332 -6.96 -26.94 14.48
N TYR A 333 -7.16 -27.10 15.79
CA TYR A 333 -6.59 -28.20 16.56
C TYR A 333 -7.17 -29.57 16.15
N ARG A 334 -8.46 -29.62 15.77
CA ARG A 334 -9.09 -30.86 15.27
C ARG A 334 -8.64 -31.23 13.86
N CYS A 335 -8.44 -30.25 12.99
CA CYS A 335 -7.90 -30.50 11.65
C CYS A 335 -6.40 -30.80 11.68
N GLY A 336 -5.70 -30.45 12.77
CA GLY A 336 -4.25 -30.62 12.90
C GLY A 336 -3.43 -29.68 12.02
N GLY A 337 -3.99 -28.53 11.61
CA GLY A 337 -3.34 -27.66 10.64
C GLY A 337 -4.04 -26.33 10.38
N MET A 338 -3.44 -25.55 9.47
CA MET A 338 -4.06 -24.34 8.94
C MET A 338 -5.29 -24.69 8.11
N ALA A 339 -6.36 -23.91 8.30
CA ALA A 339 -7.59 -24.02 7.53
C ALA A 339 -8.20 -22.63 7.32
N SER A 340 -9.35 -22.58 6.65
CA SER A 340 -10.15 -21.37 6.49
C SER A 340 -11.60 -21.63 6.91
N ALA A 341 -12.38 -20.57 7.09
CA ALA A 341 -13.82 -20.69 7.34
C ALA A 341 -14.59 -21.43 6.22
N ARG A 342 -14.01 -21.54 5.01
CA ARG A 342 -14.59 -22.33 3.90
C ARG A 342 -14.25 -23.81 3.93
N THR A 343 -13.18 -24.20 4.63
CA THR A 343 -12.63 -25.55 4.57
C THR A 343 -12.67 -26.28 5.92
N CYS A 344 -12.95 -25.58 7.02
CA CYS A 344 -13.06 -26.17 8.35
C CYS A 344 -14.47 -25.97 8.94
N PRO A 345 -15.20 -27.07 9.26
CA PRO A 345 -16.53 -26.99 9.86
C PRO A 345 -16.53 -26.82 11.38
N HIS A 346 -15.37 -26.92 12.05
CA HIS A 346 -15.28 -26.86 13.52
C HIS A 346 -15.51 -25.44 14.06
N GLU A 347 -15.91 -25.31 15.32
CA GLU A 347 -16.26 -24.02 15.96
C GLU A 347 -15.03 -23.30 16.54
N ASP A 348 -15.22 -22.06 17.01
CA ASP A 348 -14.15 -21.19 17.53
C ASP A 348 -13.34 -21.81 18.68
N LYS A 349 -13.94 -22.68 19.51
CA LYS A 349 -13.23 -23.40 20.58
C LYS A 349 -12.12 -24.32 20.07
N ASP A 350 -12.23 -24.77 18.82
CA ASP A 350 -11.27 -25.67 18.18
C ASP A 350 -10.28 -24.89 17.27
N ARG A 351 -10.38 -23.55 17.24
CA ARG A 351 -9.63 -22.65 16.37
C ARG A 351 -8.73 -21.73 17.19
N LEU A 352 -7.50 -21.53 16.73
CA LEU A 352 -6.61 -20.51 17.29
C LEU A 352 -6.75 -19.21 16.49
N LEU A 353 -7.43 -18.24 17.09
CA LEU A 353 -7.57 -16.88 16.59
C LEU A 353 -6.88 -15.93 17.58
N LEU A 354 -5.72 -15.40 17.20
CA LEU A 354 -5.00 -14.42 18.02
C LEU A 354 -5.00 -13.07 17.32
N SER A 355 -5.57 -12.06 17.98
CA SER A 355 -5.57 -10.69 17.47
C SER A 355 -4.17 -10.08 17.53
N GLY A 356 -3.86 -9.15 16.62
CA GLY A 356 -2.59 -8.43 16.64
C GLY A 356 -2.35 -7.68 17.96
N THR A 357 -3.41 -7.20 18.61
CA THR A 357 -3.34 -6.56 19.93
C THR A 357 -2.90 -7.56 21.01
N LYS A 358 -3.47 -8.76 21.05
CA LYS A 358 -3.05 -9.82 21.98
C LYS A 358 -1.61 -10.26 21.71
N LEU A 359 -1.22 -10.37 20.44
CA LEU A 359 0.16 -10.69 20.07
C LEU A 359 1.15 -9.64 20.58
N ARG A 360 0.89 -8.35 20.34
CA ARG A 360 1.78 -7.26 20.79
C ARG A 360 1.90 -7.26 22.31
N LYS A 361 0.78 -7.44 23.03
CA LYS A 361 0.77 -7.57 24.49
C LYS A 361 1.62 -8.76 24.96
N ALA A 362 1.45 -9.93 24.34
CA ALA A 362 2.23 -11.10 24.68
C ALA A 362 3.73 -10.89 24.45
N LEU A 363 4.11 -10.25 23.33
CA LEU A 363 5.50 -9.92 23.03
C LEU A 363 6.09 -8.90 24.02
N SER A 364 5.33 -7.85 24.40
CA SER A 364 5.80 -6.83 25.35
C SER A 364 5.93 -7.35 26.77
N GLU A 365 5.08 -8.31 27.16
CA GLU A 365 5.07 -8.92 28.50
C GLU A 365 5.94 -10.20 28.58
N GLY A 366 6.61 -10.57 27.48
CA GLY A 366 7.43 -11.78 27.43
C GLY A 366 6.64 -13.09 27.58
N LEU A 367 5.33 -13.07 27.29
CA LEU A 367 4.48 -14.24 27.38
C LEU A 367 4.74 -15.23 26.23
N GLU A 368 4.41 -16.49 26.47
CA GLU A 368 4.47 -17.52 25.44
C GLU A 368 3.40 -17.30 24.36
N ILE A 369 3.81 -17.52 23.11
CA ILE A 369 2.95 -17.45 21.94
C ILE A 369 2.94 -18.85 21.32
N PRO A 370 1.76 -19.44 21.06
CA PRO A 370 1.68 -20.80 20.54
C PRO A 370 2.43 -20.96 19.22
N ASN A 371 3.10 -22.11 19.06
CA ASN A 371 3.81 -22.45 17.83
C ASN A 371 2.86 -22.60 16.64
N GLU A 372 1.58 -22.89 16.90
CA GLU A 372 0.48 -22.94 15.95
C GLU A 372 0.08 -21.56 15.40
N PHE A 373 0.44 -20.48 16.11
CA PHE A 373 0.22 -19.11 15.64
C PHE A 373 1.38 -18.62 14.77
N SER A 374 2.62 -18.73 15.26
CA SER A 374 3.81 -18.23 14.56
C SER A 374 4.98 -19.20 14.69
N ARG A 375 5.85 -19.20 13.68
CA ARG A 375 7.10 -19.97 13.73
C ARG A 375 8.01 -19.47 14.85
N PRO A 376 8.68 -20.35 15.63
CA PRO A 376 9.56 -19.95 16.72
C PRO A 376 10.67 -18.98 16.29
N GLU A 377 11.24 -19.18 15.10
CA GLU A 377 12.32 -18.36 14.55
C GLU A 377 11.84 -16.95 14.23
N VAL A 378 10.62 -16.83 13.70
CA VAL A 378 9.96 -15.52 13.50
C VAL A 378 9.72 -14.84 14.84
N LEU A 379 9.22 -15.57 15.84
CA LEU A 379 8.99 -15.01 17.18
C LEU A 379 10.28 -14.56 17.85
N ALA A 380 11.41 -15.24 17.62
CA ALA A 380 12.71 -14.84 18.14
C ALA A 380 13.11 -13.45 17.64
N VAL A 381 12.99 -13.18 16.33
CA VAL A 381 13.26 -11.86 15.75
C VAL A 381 12.36 -10.79 16.37
N LEU A 382 11.07 -11.10 16.57
CA LEU A 382 10.14 -10.15 17.17
C LEU A 382 10.45 -9.89 18.65
N ARG A 383 10.78 -10.93 19.43
CA ARG A 383 11.16 -10.79 20.84
C ARG A 383 12.44 -9.97 21.01
N GLU A 384 13.45 -10.17 20.15
CA GLU A 384 14.66 -9.35 20.12
C GLU A 384 14.31 -7.86 20.00
N TYR A 385 13.42 -7.51 19.07
CA TYR A 385 12.96 -6.14 18.89
C TYR A 385 12.23 -5.61 20.13
N TYR A 386 11.23 -6.34 20.65
CA TYR A 386 10.47 -5.88 21.82
C TYR A 386 11.33 -5.77 23.10
N ALA A 387 12.34 -6.62 23.25
CA ALA A 387 13.31 -6.53 24.34
C ALA A 387 14.24 -5.31 24.23
N SER A 388 14.47 -4.80 23.01
CA SER A 388 15.30 -3.62 22.77
C SER A 388 14.59 -2.28 23.06
N LEU A 389 13.24 -2.29 23.17
CA LEU A 389 12.46 -1.09 23.48
C LEU A 389 12.67 -0.66 24.93
N LYS A 390 12.95 0.63 25.13
CA LYS A 390 13.01 1.24 26.47
C LYS A 390 11.63 1.21 27.13
N ASP A 391 11.57 1.23 28.46
CA ASP A 391 10.29 1.20 29.18
C ASP A 391 9.34 2.35 28.80
N GLU A 392 9.88 3.51 28.41
CA GLU A 392 9.14 4.69 27.92
C GLU A 392 8.57 4.51 26.50
N GLU A 393 9.13 3.59 25.71
CA GLU A 393 8.71 3.27 24.34
C GLU A 393 7.73 2.08 24.32
N ARG A 394 7.52 1.43 25.47
CA ARG A 394 6.53 0.37 25.63
C ARG A 394 5.13 0.98 25.67
N VAL A 395 4.47 0.97 24.52
CA VAL A 395 3.05 1.36 24.44
C VAL A 395 2.23 0.41 25.32
N GLU A 396 1.50 0.95 26.30
CA GLU A 396 0.55 0.17 27.11
C GLU A 396 -0.56 -0.38 26.18
N VAL A 397 -0.52 -1.68 25.89
CA VAL A 397 -1.49 -2.31 25.00
C VAL A 397 -2.77 -2.64 25.78
N LYS A 398 -3.72 -1.71 25.80
CA LYS A 398 -5.05 -1.94 26.40
C LYS A 398 -5.88 -2.86 25.51
N LEU A 399 -6.38 -3.96 26.09
CA LEU A 399 -7.34 -4.84 25.43
C LEU A 399 -8.75 -4.22 25.55
N SER A 400 -9.39 -3.87 24.44
CA SER A 400 -10.78 -3.39 24.42
C SER A 400 -11.60 -4.01 23.27
N GLY A 401 -12.90 -4.24 23.52
CA GLY A 401 -13.87 -4.71 22.53
C GLY A 401 -13.59 -6.09 21.94
N HIS A 402 -13.91 -6.27 20.64
CA HIS A 402 -13.65 -7.52 19.89
C HIS A 402 -12.17 -7.97 19.92
N SER A 403 -11.24 -7.07 20.26
CA SER A 403 -9.81 -7.36 20.45
C SER A 403 -9.51 -8.27 21.65
N ALA A 404 -10.47 -8.43 22.57
CA ALA A 404 -10.38 -9.29 23.75
C ALA A 404 -10.74 -10.76 23.46
N ARG A 405 -11.40 -11.06 22.33
CA ARG A 405 -11.74 -12.43 21.93
C ARG A 405 -10.57 -13.14 21.25
#